data_AF-A0A7Y3H9F8-F1
#
_entry.id   AF-A0A7Y3H9F8-F1
#
_cell.length_a   1.000
_cell.length_b   1.000
_cell.length_c   1.000
_cell.angle_alpha   90.00
_cell.angle_beta   90.00
_cell.angle_gamma   90.00
#
_symmetry.space_group_name_H-M   'P 1'
#
loop_
_entity.id
_entity.type
_entity.pdbx_description
1 polymer ?
#
loop_
_entity_poly.entity_id
_entity_poly.type
_entity_poly.pdbx_seq_one_letter_code
_entity_poly.pdbx_strand_id
1 'polypeptide(L)' 'MSPETLILAALSIPLAGALLIGLTGRVSPNLREIVTLTTAGLLIFCVWSLLPFVYQGGRPGVQLAEVLP' A
#
# COMPACT_ATOMS: atom_id res chain seq x y z
N MET A 1 7.18 10.13 -6.17
CA MET A 1 6.00 10.23 -5.27
C MET A 1 6.48 10.81 -3.96
N SER A 2 5.64 11.59 -3.26
CA SER A 2 6.01 12.05 -1.92
C SER A 2 5.93 10.89 -0.91
N PRO A 3 6.68 10.92 0.20
CA PRO A 3 6.62 9.89 1.23
C PRO A 3 5.21 9.70 1.80
N GLU A 4 4.44 10.78 1.94
CA GLU A 4 3.07 10.77 2.45
C GLU A 4 2.14 9.96 1.54
N THR A 5 2.22 10.19 0.23
CA THR A 5 1.45 9.41 -0.75
C THR A 5 1.85 7.94 -0.73
N LEU A 6 3.14 7.62 -0.57
CA LEU A 6 3.62 6.24 -0.47
C LEU A 6 3.10 5.54 0.80
N ILE A 7 3.06 6.25 1.93
CA ILE A 7 2.51 5.72 3.19
C ILE A 7 1.01 5.47 3.06
N LEU A 8 0.25 6.44 2.54
CA LEU A 8 -1.19 6.29 2.33
C LEU A 8 -1.50 5.16 1.32
N ALA A 9 -0.69 5.02 0.27
CA ALA A 9 -0.79 3.92 -0.68
C ALA A 9 -0.49 2.57 -0.01
N ALA A 10 0.57 2.47 0.78
CA ALA A 10 0.94 1.23 1.50
C ALA A 10 -0.15 0.78 2.48
N LEU A 11 -0.94 1.69 3.04
CA LEU A 11 -2.09 1.37 3.89
C LEU A 11 -3.35 1.02 3.09
N SER A 12 -3.60 1.70 1.97
CA SER A 12 -4.82 1.52 1.17
C SER A 12 -4.76 0.34 0.21
N ILE A 13 -3.59 0.02 -0.36
CA ILE A 13 -3.42 -1.08 -1.32
C ILE A 13 -3.83 -2.43 -0.71
N PRO A 14 -3.43 -2.82 0.52
CA PRO A 14 -3.88 -4.08 1.12
C PRO A 14 -5.40 -4.14 1.32
N LEU A 15 -6.03 -3.02 1.70
CA LEU A 15 -7.48 -2.95 1.88
C LEU A 15 -8.22 -3.13 0.57
N ALA A 16 -7.80 -2.41 -0.47
CA ALA A 16 -8.36 -2.55 -1.82
C ALA A 16 -8.08 -3.96 -2.38
N GLY A 17 -6.88 -4.48 -2.18
CA GLY A 17 -6.50 -5.83 -2.60
C GLY A 17 -7.35 -6.90 -1.93
N ALA A 18 -7.59 -6.82 -0.62
CA ALA A 18 -8.45 -7.76 0.09
C ALA A 18 -9.88 -7.78 -0.47
N LEU A 19 -10.45 -6.61 -0.76
CA LEU A 19 -11.76 -6.50 -1.43
C LEU A 19 -11.73 -7.18 -2.80
N LEU A 20 -10.74 -6.84 -3.64
CA LEU A 20 -10.63 -7.39 -4.98
C LEU A 20 -10.41 -8.90 -4.99
N ILE A 21 -9.56 -9.44 -4.11
CA ILE A 21 -9.32 -10.89 -3.94
C ILE A 21 -10.63 -11.61 -3.58
N GLY A 22 -11.42 -11.04 -2.66
CA GLY A 22 -12.71 -11.60 -2.27
C GLY A 22 -13.74 -11.59 -3.41
N LEU A 23 -13.72 -10.56 -4.25
CA LEU A 23 -14.60 -10.45 -5.43
C LEU A 23 -14.17 -11.41 -6.55
N THR A 24 -12.88 -11.39 -6.92
CA THR A 24 -12.36 -12.21 -8.03
C THR A 24 -12.24 -13.69 -7.70
N GLY A 25 -12.06 -14.04 -6.41
CA GLY A 25 -12.10 -15.42 -5.94
C GLY A 25 -13.43 -16.13 -6.16
N ARG A 26 -14.53 -15.38 -6.36
CA ARG A 26 -15.83 -15.95 -6.75
C ARG A 26 -15.93 -16.26 -8.25
N VAL A 27 -15.05 -15.68 -9.07
CA VAL A 27 -15.07 -15.80 -10.53
C VAL A 27 -14.07 -16.85 -11.01
N SER A 28 -12.82 -16.80 -10.53
CA SER A 28 -11.77 -17.74 -10.92
C SER A 28 -10.62 -17.80 -9.89
N PRO A 29 -10.12 -19.00 -9.54
CA PRO A 29 -8.95 -19.14 -8.66
C PRO A 29 -7.69 -18.44 -9.22
N ASN A 30 -7.47 -18.50 -10.54
CA ASN A 30 -6.30 -17.87 -11.16
C ASN A 30 -6.39 -16.34 -11.09
N LEU A 31 -7.59 -15.77 -11.25
CA LEU A 31 -7.77 -14.32 -11.15
C LEU A 31 -7.53 -13.83 -9.72
N ARG A 32 -8.01 -14.57 -8.72
CA ARG A 32 -7.69 -14.31 -7.30
C ARG A 32 -6.18 -14.24 -7.08
N GLU A 33 -5.44 -15.22 -7.60
CA GLU A 33 -3.98 -15.28 -7.44
C GLU A 33 -3.26 -14.14 -8.14
N ILE A 34 -3.69 -13.76 -9.35
CA ILE A 34 -3.16 -12.57 -10.04
C ILE A 34 -3.38 -11.33 -9.17
N VAL A 35 -4.59 -11.11 -8.67
CA VAL A 35 -4.87 -9.95 -7.81
C VAL A 35 -4.04 -9.96 -6.54
N THR A 36 -3.84 -11.13 -5.90
CA THR A 36 -2.96 -11.26 -4.74
C THR A 36 -1.52 -10.87 -5.07
N LEU A 37 -0.96 -11.41 -6.16
CA LEU A 37 0.42 -11.13 -6.58
C LEU A 37 0.59 -9.67 -6.98
N THR A 38 -0.36 -9.09 -7.71
CA THR A 38 -0.34 -7.67 -8.07
C THR A 38 -0.44 -6.79 -6.83
N THR A 39 -1.32 -7.10 -5.88
CA THR A 39 -1.43 -6.35 -4.61
C THR A 39 -0.12 -6.38 -3.84
N ALA A 40 0.51 -7.56 -3.72
CA ALA A 40 1.80 -7.71 -3.05
C ALA A 40 2.91 -6.93 -3.78
N GLY A 41 2.97 -7.01 -5.11
CA GLY A 41 3.95 -6.27 -5.92
C GLY A 41 3.81 -4.76 -5.78
N LEU A 42 2.58 -4.23 -5.78
CA LEU A 42 2.33 -2.81 -5.56
C LEU A 42 2.71 -2.37 -4.14
N LEU A 43 2.40 -3.18 -3.13
CA LEU A 43 2.79 -2.90 -1.75
C LEU A 43 4.33 -2.86 -1.59
N ILE A 44 5.04 -3.84 -2.17
CA ILE A 44 6.50 -3.88 -2.18
C ILE A 44 7.06 -2.63 -2.85
N PHE A 45 6.51 -2.24 -4.00
CA PHE A 45 6.91 -1.03 -4.70
C PHE A 45 6.78 0.22 -3.80
N CYS A 46 5.68 0.37 -3.07
CA CYS A 46 5.51 1.49 -2.13
C CYS A 46 6.55 1.47 -1.00
N VAL A 47 6.76 0.32 -0.38
CA VAL A 47 7.71 0.16 0.75
C VAL A 47 9.16 0.39 0.29
N TRP A 48 9.56 -0.17 -0.86
CA TRP A 48 10.90 0.05 -1.41
C TRP A 48 11.14 1.49 -1.81
N SER A 49 10.12 2.18 -2.32
CA SER A 49 10.20 3.61 -2.60
C SER A 49 10.40 4.46 -1.35
N LEU A 50 10.03 3.97 -0.16
CA LEU A 50 10.27 4.65 1.12
C LEU A 50 11.69 4.42 1.67
N LEU A 51 12.38 3.34 1.26
CA LEU A 51 13.69 2.98 1.82
C LEU A 51 14.74 4.09 1.73
N PRO A 52 14.89 4.83 0.61
CA PRO A 52 15.91 5.89 0.53
C PRO A 52 15.71 6.97 1.59
N PHE A 53 14.47 7.35 1.89
CA PHE A 53 14.17 8.37 2.91
C PHE A 53 14.59 7.90 4.31
N VAL A 54 14.37 6.62 4.62
CA VAL A 54 14.76 6.04 5.91
C VAL A 54 16.28 5.88 6.00
N TYR A 55 16.92 5.38 4.93
CA TYR A 55 18.38 5.20 4.88
C TYR A 55 19.15 6.53 4.95
N GLN A 56 18.53 7.63 4.52
CA GLN A 56 19.07 8.98 4.68
C GLN A 56 18.81 9.58 6.08
N GLY A 57 18.27 8.80 7.02
CA GLY A 57 17.97 9.24 8.38
C GLY A 57 16.64 9.97 8.55
N GLY A 58 15.84 10.05 7.48
CA GLY A 58 14.50 10.61 7.52
C GLY A 58 13.52 9.76 8.33
N ARG A 59 12.50 10.42 8.88
CA ARG A 59 11.37 9.78 9.57
C ARG A 59 10.07 10.13 8.84
N PRO A 60 9.82 9.52 7.67
CA PRO A 60 8.62 9.82 6.91
C PRO A 60 7.38 9.43 7.72
N GLY A 61 6.40 10.32 7.75
CA GLY A 61 5.16 10.16 8.50
C GLY A 61 4.04 10.96 7.86
N VAL A 62 2.80 10.62 8.20
CA VAL A 62 1.61 11.34 7.75
C VAL A 62 0.81 11.78 8.97
N GLN A 63 0.52 13.07 9.05
CA GLN A 63 -0.45 13.60 10.01
C GLN A 63 -1.84 13.60 9.35
N LEU A 64 -2.78 12.88 9.94
CA LEU A 64 -4.16 12.78 9.44
C LEU A 64 -5.10 13.82 10.07
N ALA A 65 -4.80 14.21 11.30
CA ALA A 65 -5.56 15.18 12.06
C ALA A 65 -4.62 15.90 13.02
N GLU A 66 -4.95 17.16 13.30
CA GLU A 66 -4.32 17.98 14.32
C GLU A 66 -5.41 18.45 15.29
N VAL A 67 -5.13 18.41 16.59
CA VAL A 67 -6.05 18.92 17.60
C VAL A 67 -5.82 20.42 17.72
N LEU A 68 -6.80 21.22 17.31
CA LEU A 68 -6.78 22.67 17.50
C LEU A 68 -7.13 23.02 18.97
N PRO A 69 -6.50 24.06 19.56
CA PRO A 69 -6.82 24.52 20.90
C PRO A 69 -8.21 25.16 21.01
#